data_AF-A0A2S9QQA6-F1
#
_entry.id   AF-A0A2S9QQA6-F1
#
_cell.length_a   1.000
_cell.length_b   1.000
_cell.length_c   1.000
_cell.angle_alpha   90.00
_cell.angle_beta   90.00
_cell.angle_gamma   90.00
#
_symmetry.space_group_name_H-M   'P 1'
#
loop_
_entity.id
_entity.type
_entity.pdbx_description
1 polymer ?
#
loop_
_entity_poly.entity_id
_entity_poly.type
_entity_poly.pdbx_seq_one_letter_code
_entity_poly.pdbx_strand_id
1 'polypeptide(L)'
;MVLLLLIVGGVFFVSSALGRSPAGSASGSDSEQSSAKTPSAAVEEYLQALADGDATTARKLAGGSTSDRLLSDEVLARSNELAPITNISVDEEPSSESDYDAVVSATFDLGDTSVARDFRVYNSYSSGWQLSDAVLSTSLSAFDGLDLQINGVEAGGDRVTFFPGAYEFELGAEAFELDSDDKVFVIADQNDITSLYDVQPTLTEEATQTFRELVRASLEECLASTALTTPCGLDVSSELSDGSIPVADTAKRTLTPEGDAALKSLKPRTDYDNPTLVTSSDYIRISTSIEADKDGQRVSGELMFGGDLLKPYVDFSEDKPTVTWQ
;
A
#
# COMPACT_ATOMS: atom_id res chain seq x y z
N MET A 1 11.22 43.05 14.39
CA MET A 1 10.55 41.74 14.53
C MET A 1 11.20 41.06 15.73
N VAL A 2 10.50 41.04 16.86
CA VAL A 2 11.02 40.65 18.17
C VAL A 2 10.86 39.14 18.31
N LEU A 3 11.99 38.45 18.51
CA LEU A 3 12.11 37.01 18.73
C LEU A 3 11.88 36.74 20.23
N LEU A 4 10.82 35.99 20.58
CA LEU A 4 10.52 35.59 21.96
C LEU A 4 10.97 34.13 22.15
N LEU A 5 12.10 33.94 22.84
CA LEU A 5 12.63 32.67 23.31
C LEU A 5 12.11 32.44 24.74
N LEU A 6 11.28 31.42 24.94
CA LEU A 6 10.87 30.95 26.26
C LEU A 6 11.74 29.75 26.65
N ILE A 7 12.74 30.00 27.51
CA ILE A 7 13.51 28.99 28.21
C ILE A 7 12.85 28.79 29.58
N VAL A 8 12.25 27.63 29.81
CA VAL A 8 11.81 27.20 31.16
C VAL A 8 12.78 26.13 31.64
N GLY A 9 13.61 26.52 32.62
CA GLY A 9 14.56 25.65 33.29
C GLY A 9 13.90 24.76 34.34
N GLY A 10 14.20 23.46 34.30
CA GLY A 10 13.93 22.50 35.36
C GLY A 10 15.23 22.13 36.08
N VAL A 11 15.22 22.25 37.40
CA VAL A 11 16.37 22.13 38.30
C VAL A 11 16.73 20.67 38.58
N PHE A 12 18.04 20.38 38.55
CA PHE A 12 18.70 19.14 38.97
C PHE A 12 18.39 18.75 40.42
N PHE A 13 18.08 17.47 40.66
CA PHE A 13 18.36 16.80 41.92
C PHE A 13 19.23 15.56 41.67
N VAL A 14 20.52 15.69 42.00
CA VAL A 14 21.46 14.56 42.09
C VAL A 14 21.46 14.10 43.54
N SER A 15 20.88 12.93 43.81
CA SER A 15 21.00 12.26 45.10
C SER A 15 21.91 11.04 44.94
N SER A 16 23.17 11.22 45.27
CA SER A 16 24.17 10.16 45.39
C SER A 16 24.07 9.49 46.76
N ALA A 17 23.73 8.20 46.80
CA ALA A 17 23.88 7.35 47.99
C ALA A 17 24.83 6.19 47.67
N LEU A 18 25.98 6.19 48.35
CA LEU A 18 26.99 5.14 48.36
C LEU A 18 26.52 3.95 49.22
N GLY A 19 26.55 2.74 48.66
CA GLY A 19 26.44 1.48 49.40
C GLY A 19 27.22 0.39 48.66
N ARG A 20 28.16 -0.26 49.35
CA ARG A 20 29.21 -1.13 48.79
C ARG A 20 28.94 -2.62 49.11
N SER A 21 28.96 -3.43 48.05
CA SER A 21 29.31 -4.88 47.94
C SER A 21 28.32 -5.95 48.47
N PRO A 22 28.31 -7.19 47.92
CA PRO A 22 29.38 -7.85 47.15
C PRO A 22 28.99 -8.44 45.79
N ALA A 23 30.03 -8.87 45.08
CA ALA A 23 30.00 -9.55 43.80
C ALA A 23 29.12 -10.82 43.81
N GLY A 24 28.26 -10.93 42.81
CA GLY A 24 27.59 -12.14 42.38
C GLY A 24 27.62 -12.16 40.86
N SER A 25 28.42 -13.05 40.29
CA SER A 25 28.38 -13.38 38.88
C SER A 25 27.05 -14.10 38.61
N ALA A 26 26.19 -13.52 37.78
CA ALA A 26 25.12 -14.25 37.11
C ALA A 26 25.02 -13.70 35.69
N SER A 27 25.63 -14.44 34.77
CA SER A 27 25.27 -14.42 33.37
C SER A 27 23.85 -14.97 33.28
N GLY A 28 22.90 -14.12 32.94
CA GLY A 28 21.51 -14.47 32.73
C GLY A 28 20.92 -13.46 31.77
N SER A 29 20.81 -13.85 30.50
CA SER A 29 19.87 -13.25 29.58
C SER A 29 18.48 -13.48 30.15
N ASP A 30 17.87 -12.45 30.73
CA ASP A 30 16.44 -12.46 31.06
C ASP A 30 15.67 -12.47 29.73
N SER A 31 15.48 -13.66 29.18
CA SER A 31 14.32 -13.96 28.37
C SER A 31 13.16 -14.07 29.34
N GLU A 32 12.45 -12.97 29.59
CA GLU A 32 11.18 -13.01 30.31
C GLU A 32 10.27 -14.02 29.60
N GLN A 33 10.00 -15.17 30.22
CA GLN A 33 9.12 -16.23 29.71
C GLN A 33 7.65 -15.84 29.86
N SER A 34 6.77 -16.31 28.96
CA SER A 34 5.31 -16.06 29.11
C SER A 34 4.80 -16.88 30.30
N SER A 35 3.96 -16.25 31.13
CA SER A 35 3.44 -16.83 32.36
C SER A 35 2.17 -17.65 32.18
N ALA A 36 1.57 -17.68 30.99
CA ALA A 36 0.27 -18.29 30.75
C ALA A 36 0.30 -19.83 30.92
N LYS A 37 -0.37 -20.31 31.98
CA LYS A 37 -0.39 -21.73 32.39
C LYS A 37 -1.51 -22.55 31.76
N THR A 38 -2.56 -21.90 31.25
CA THR A 38 -3.71 -22.54 30.60
C THR A 38 -3.98 -21.90 29.24
N PRO A 39 -4.68 -22.61 28.33
CA PRO A 39 -5.14 -22.06 27.06
C PRO A 39 -5.88 -20.71 27.21
N SER A 40 -6.92 -20.68 28.06
CA SER A 40 -7.75 -19.49 28.24
C SER A 40 -6.98 -18.32 28.86
N ALA A 41 -6.06 -18.59 29.79
CA ALA A 41 -5.20 -17.55 30.37
C ALA A 41 -4.29 -16.92 29.32
N ALA A 42 -3.81 -17.67 28.32
CA ALA A 42 -3.00 -17.11 27.24
C ALA A 42 -3.81 -16.14 26.36
N VAL A 43 -5.06 -16.48 26.06
CA VAL A 43 -5.96 -15.62 25.27
C VAL A 43 -6.36 -14.37 26.04
N GLU A 44 -6.69 -14.50 27.32
CA GLU A 44 -7.02 -13.36 28.19
C GLU A 44 -5.83 -12.41 28.36
N GLU A 45 -4.63 -12.94 28.66
CA GLU A 45 -3.40 -12.15 28.79
C GLU A 45 -3.05 -11.45 27.46
N TYR A 46 -3.29 -12.11 26.32
CA TYR A 46 -3.07 -11.53 25.00
C TYR A 46 -4.00 -10.36 24.72
N LEU A 47 -5.31 -10.54 24.87
CA LEU A 47 -6.30 -9.50 24.62
C LEU A 47 -6.13 -8.32 25.58
N GLN A 48 -5.79 -8.58 26.84
CA GLN A 48 -5.48 -7.53 27.82
C GLN A 48 -4.21 -6.75 27.44
N ALA A 49 -3.15 -7.43 26.99
CA ALA A 49 -1.94 -6.77 26.52
C ALA A 49 -2.23 -5.86 25.31
N LEU A 50 -3.10 -6.29 24.39
CA LEU A 50 -3.56 -5.42 23.30
C LEU A 50 -4.30 -4.18 23.81
N ALA A 51 -5.25 -4.36 24.73
CA ALA A 51 -6.02 -3.26 25.32
C ALA A 51 -5.14 -2.26 26.09
N ASP A 52 -4.09 -2.74 26.78
CA ASP A 52 -3.17 -1.92 27.56
C ASP A 52 -2.06 -1.25 26.72
N GLY A 53 -1.96 -1.58 25.43
CA GLY A 53 -0.89 -1.06 24.57
C GLY A 53 0.47 -1.73 24.76
N ASP A 54 0.52 -2.92 25.35
CA ASP A 54 1.74 -3.69 25.61
C ASP A 54 2.04 -4.66 24.45
N ALA A 55 2.65 -4.16 23.37
CA ALA A 55 3.02 -4.98 22.24
C ALA A 55 4.11 -6.00 22.60
N THR A 56 4.92 -5.74 23.62
CA THR A 56 5.98 -6.67 24.04
C THR A 56 5.39 -7.96 24.59
N THR A 57 4.41 -7.87 25.50
CA THR A 57 3.69 -9.03 26.02
C THR A 57 2.88 -9.72 24.92
N ALA A 58 2.17 -8.95 24.09
CA ALA A 58 1.37 -9.50 22.99
C ALA A 58 2.22 -10.31 21.99
N ARG A 59 3.37 -9.79 21.54
CA ARG A 59 4.30 -10.51 20.62
C ARG A 59 4.84 -11.80 21.21
N LYS A 60 5.09 -11.81 22.52
CA LYS A 60 5.62 -12.96 23.23
C LYS A 60 4.58 -14.08 23.34
N LEU A 61 3.32 -13.73 23.52
CA LEU A 61 2.19 -14.66 23.44
C LEU A 61 1.96 -15.13 22.00
N ALA A 62 2.28 -14.32 20.99
CA ALA A 62 2.21 -14.67 19.57
C ALA A 62 3.29 -15.64 19.05
N GLY A 63 4.09 -16.29 19.92
CA GLY A 63 5.01 -17.35 19.48
C GLY A 63 6.36 -16.88 18.92
N GLY A 64 6.69 -15.58 19.01
CA GLY A 64 8.06 -15.08 18.89
C GLY A 64 8.73 -15.29 17.53
N SER A 65 8.25 -14.66 16.46
CA SER A 65 9.08 -14.20 15.34
C SER A 65 8.37 -13.11 14.55
N THR A 66 8.16 -11.95 15.16
CA THR A 66 7.43 -10.86 14.53
C THR A 66 8.02 -9.50 14.89
N SER A 67 9.34 -9.32 14.69
CA SER A 67 9.91 -7.96 14.61
C SER A 67 9.45 -7.31 13.31
N ASP A 68 8.16 -7.04 13.23
CA ASP A 68 7.52 -6.29 12.17
C ASP A 68 7.31 -4.88 12.72
N ARG A 69 7.62 -3.85 11.92
CA ARG A 69 7.60 -2.44 12.38
C ARG A 69 6.26 -2.06 13.01
N LEU A 70 5.19 -2.69 12.55
CA LEU A 70 3.81 -2.45 12.97
C LEU A 70 3.40 -3.16 14.27
N LEU A 71 4.19 -4.10 14.79
CA LEU A 71 3.93 -4.76 16.08
C LEU A 71 4.69 -4.06 17.20
N SER A 72 4.42 -2.76 17.37
CA SER A 72 5.06 -1.88 18.33
C SER A 72 4.06 -1.22 19.27
N ASP A 73 4.53 -0.78 20.44
CA ASP A 73 3.69 -0.10 21.43
C ASP A 73 3.10 1.20 20.86
N GLU A 74 3.84 1.90 19.98
CA GLU A 74 3.39 3.13 19.33
C GLU A 74 2.20 2.89 18.39
N VAL A 75 2.30 1.90 17.51
CA VAL A 75 1.24 1.54 16.57
C VAL A 75 0.00 1.02 17.30
N LEU A 76 0.20 0.23 18.36
CA LEU A 76 -0.88 -0.30 19.18
C LEU A 76 -1.56 0.79 20.01
N ALA A 77 -0.80 1.74 20.56
CA ALA A 77 -1.35 2.89 21.27
C ALA A 77 -2.25 3.73 20.34
N ARG A 78 -1.79 4.02 19.12
CA ARG A 78 -2.59 4.73 18.12
C ARG A 78 -3.83 3.92 17.72
N SER A 79 -3.71 2.60 17.56
CA SER A 79 -4.86 1.71 17.33
C SER A 79 -5.90 1.85 18.44
N ASN A 80 -5.48 1.85 19.71
CA ASN A 80 -6.38 1.97 20.85
C ASN A 80 -7.01 3.38 20.98
N GLU A 81 -6.36 4.43 20.47
CA GLU A 81 -6.99 5.76 20.35
C GLU A 81 -8.12 5.77 19.31
N LEU A 82 -7.92 5.04 18.19
CA LEU A 82 -8.88 4.96 17.09
C LEU A 82 -10.06 4.02 17.42
N ALA A 83 -9.77 2.86 18.00
CA ALA A 83 -10.75 1.85 18.40
C ALA A 83 -10.26 1.08 19.64
N PRO A 84 -10.68 1.47 20.86
CA PRO A 84 -10.28 0.79 22.08
C PRO A 84 -10.75 -0.67 22.12
N ILE A 85 -9.92 -1.57 22.63
CA ILE A 85 -10.33 -2.94 22.96
C ILE A 85 -10.95 -2.95 24.35
N THR A 86 -12.22 -3.38 24.45
CA THR A 86 -12.96 -3.42 25.72
C THR A 86 -13.85 -4.66 25.82
N ASN A 87 -14.53 -4.82 26.96
CA ASN A 87 -15.52 -5.89 27.18
C ASN A 87 -14.99 -7.32 26.86
N ILE A 88 -13.71 -7.56 27.17
CA ILE A 88 -13.06 -8.85 26.97
C ILE A 88 -13.75 -9.90 27.84
N SER A 89 -14.18 -10.99 27.22
CA SER A 89 -14.71 -12.19 27.87
C SER A 89 -14.14 -13.41 27.16
N VAL A 90 -13.46 -14.27 27.91
CA VAL A 90 -12.82 -15.48 27.41
C VAL A 90 -13.49 -16.69 28.05
N ASP A 91 -13.80 -17.71 27.25
CA ASP A 91 -14.40 -18.94 27.78
C ASP A 91 -13.40 -19.69 28.67
N GLU A 92 -13.84 -20.06 29.87
CA GLU A 92 -13.01 -20.76 30.86
C GLU A 92 -12.54 -22.13 30.35
N GLU A 93 -13.39 -22.82 29.59
CA GLU A 93 -13.14 -24.15 29.05
C GLU A 93 -12.95 -24.06 27.53
N PRO A 94 -11.84 -24.57 26.97
CA PRO A 94 -11.63 -24.60 25.52
C PRO A 94 -12.73 -25.39 24.80
N SER A 95 -13.12 -24.93 23.60
CA SER A 95 -14.07 -25.63 22.74
C SER A 95 -13.49 -26.94 22.17
N SER A 96 -12.16 -27.02 22.12
CA SER A 96 -11.41 -28.25 21.90
C SER A 96 -10.04 -28.17 22.58
N GLU A 97 -9.55 -29.28 23.11
CA GLU A 97 -8.25 -29.35 23.78
C GLU A 97 -7.58 -30.72 23.60
N SER A 98 -6.26 -30.69 23.46
CA SER A 98 -5.35 -31.82 23.47
C SER A 98 -4.10 -31.46 24.28
N ASP A 99 -3.17 -32.40 24.44
CA ASP A 99 -1.92 -32.15 25.17
C ASP A 99 -1.02 -31.05 24.54
N TYR A 100 -1.26 -30.72 23.27
CA TYR A 100 -0.41 -29.81 22.49
C TYR A 100 -1.14 -28.55 22.03
N ASP A 101 -2.44 -28.66 21.72
CA ASP A 101 -3.22 -27.60 21.08
C ASP A 101 -4.61 -27.48 21.71
N ALA A 102 -5.15 -26.26 21.72
CA ALA A 102 -6.52 -25.98 22.12
C ALA A 102 -7.13 -24.84 21.29
N VAL A 103 -8.46 -24.79 21.29
CA VAL A 103 -9.23 -23.69 20.69
C VAL A 103 -10.05 -23.02 21.79
N VAL A 104 -9.83 -21.72 21.96
CA VAL A 104 -10.48 -20.92 23.00
C VAL A 104 -11.32 -19.84 22.34
N SER A 105 -12.61 -19.80 22.67
CA SER A 105 -13.52 -18.78 22.19
C SER A 105 -13.46 -17.55 23.10
N ALA A 106 -13.50 -16.37 22.50
CA ALA A 106 -13.57 -15.10 23.24
C ALA A 106 -14.43 -14.09 22.50
N THR A 107 -15.00 -13.15 23.26
CA THR A 107 -15.68 -11.97 22.74
C THR A 107 -15.04 -10.71 23.30
N PHE A 108 -14.96 -9.66 22.50
CA PHE A 108 -14.47 -8.34 22.91
C PHE A 108 -15.02 -7.30 21.95
N ASP A 109 -15.01 -6.03 22.35
CA ASP A 109 -15.36 -4.92 21.48
C ASP A 109 -14.08 -4.24 21.00
N LEU A 110 -14.04 -3.90 19.72
CA LEU A 110 -12.99 -3.12 19.06
C LEU A 110 -13.62 -1.83 18.54
N GLY A 111 -13.53 -0.77 19.33
CA GLY A 111 -14.34 0.44 19.14
C GLY A 111 -15.83 0.11 19.27
N ASP A 112 -16.62 0.44 18.25
CA ASP A 112 -18.05 0.14 18.19
C ASP A 112 -18.38 -1.25 17.62
N THR A 113 -17.35 -2.04 17.27
CA THR A 113 -17.52 -3.36 16.65
C THR A 113 -17.38 -4.48 17.67
N SER A 114 -18.44 -5.28 17.86
CA SER A 114 -18.37 -6.46 18.72
C SER A 114 -17.81 -7.66 17.94
N VAL A 115 -16.75 -8.26 18.47
CA VAL A 115 -16.00 -9.36 17.87
C VAL A 115 -16.23 -10.63 18.68
N ALA A 116 -16.50 -11.73 17.98
CA ALA A 116 -16.49 -13.08 18.53
C ALA A 116 -15.50 -13.92 17.73
N ARG A 117 -14.50 -14.48 18.38
CA ARG A 117 -13.38 -15.15 17.72
C ARG A 117 -12.93 -16.39 18.47
N ASP A 118 -12.59 -17.43 17.70
CA ASP A 118 -11.89 -18.61 18.18
C ASP A 118 -10.38 -18.43 17.97
N PHE A 119 -9.62 -18.53 19.04
CA PHE A 119 -8.16 -18.45 19.05
C PHE A 119 -7.56 -19.85 19.11
N ARG A 120 -6.52 -20.10 18.29
CA ARG A 120 -5.79 -21.36 18.29
C ARG A 120 -4.52 -21.21 19.10
N VAL A 121 -4.45 -21.94 20.22
CA VAL A 121 -3.29 -21.93 21.10
C VAL A 121 -2.54 -23.26 21.08
N TYR A 122 -1.24 -23.19 21.27
CA TYR A 122 -0.36 -24.34 21.38
C TYR A 122 0.53 -24.25 22.62
N ASN A 123 0.88 -25.39 23.18
CA ASN A 123 1.77 -25.49 24.32
C ASN A 123 3.22 -25.54 23.85
N SER A 124 3.95 -24.45 24.03
CA SER A 124 5.38 -24.37 23.67
C SER A 124 6.28 -25.18 24.60
N TYR A 125 5.75 -25.74 25.70
CA TYR A 125 6.43 -26.37 26.84
C TYR A 125 7.40 -25.47 27.60
N SER A 126 8.30 -24.77 26.90
CA SER A 126 9.32 -23.91 27.50
C SER A 126 8.81 -22.52 27.85
N SER A 127 7.80 -22.01 27.15
CA SER A 127 7.31 -20.63 27.26
C SER A 127 5.82 -20.56 27.61
N GLY A 128 5.21 -21.68 28.01
CA GLY A 128 3.77 -21.75 28.28
C GLY A 128 2.91 -21.84 27.01
N TRP A 129 1.62 -21.55 27.16
CA TRP A 129 0.68 -21.51 26.04
C TRP A 129 0.88 -20.24 25.21
N GLN A 130 0.87 -20.39 23.89
CA GLN A 130 1.06 -19.32 22.91
C GLN A 130 -0.01 -19.41 21.82
N LEU A 131 -0.30 -18.29 21.18
CA LEU A 131 -1.31 -18.17 20.14
C LEU A 131 -0.66 -18.33 18.77
N SER A 132 -1.17 -19.26 17.97
CA SER A 132 -0.69 -19.53 16.61
C SER A 132 -1.24 -18.55 15.57
N ASP A 133 -2.38 -17.94 15.85
CA ASP A 133 -3.08 -17.00 14.99
C ASP A 133 -3.23 -15.62 15.63
N ALA A 134 -2.37 -15.28 16.60
CA ALA A 134 -2.42 -14.00 17.31
C ALA A 134 -2.42 -12.80 16.34
N VAL A 135 -1.58 -12.90 15.32
CA VAL A 135 -1.30 -11.82 14.37
C VAL A 135 -1.92 -12.11 13.00
N LEU A 136 -2.17 -11.04 12.26
CA LEU A 136 -2.75 -11.06 10.92
C LEU A 136 -1.72 -10.54 9.94
N SER A 137 -1.57 -11.16 8.76
CA SER A 137 -0.57 -10.74 7.77
C SER A 137 -1.21 -10.45 6.42
N THR A 138 -0.70 -9.43 5.73
CA THR A 138 -1.13 -9.05 4.37
C THR A 138 0.02 -8.57 3.52
N SER A 139 -0.21 -8.50 2.20
CA SER A 139 0.69 -7.81 1.27
C SER A 139 0.29 -6.33 1.16
N LEU A 140 1.28 -5.44 1.14
CA LEU A 140 1.12 -4.01 0.87
C LEU A 140 1.79 -3.59 -0.44
N SER A 141 2.12 -4.53 -1.32
CA SER A 141 2.77 -4.29 -2.61
C SER A 141 2.07 -3.24 -3.48
N ALA A 142 0.74 -3.10 -3.37
CA ALA A 142 -0.01 -2.06 -4.06
C ALA A 142 0.40 -0.63 -3.68
N PHE A 143 1.17 -0.45 -2.59
CA PHE A 143 1.62 0.85 -2.08
C PHE A 143 3.13 1.06 -2.17
N ASP A 144 3.85 0.17 -2.88
CA ASP A 144 5.31 0.25 -2.99
C ASP A 144 5.76 1.58 -3.60
N GLY A 145 6.67 2.28 -2.92
CA GLY A 145 7.17 3.58 -3.37
C GLY A 145 6.22 4.76 -3.13
N LEU A 146 5.10 4.57 -2.41
CA LEU A 146 4.16 5.64 -2.05
C LEU A 146 4.33 6.16 -0.62
N ASP A 147 5.40 5.74 0.06
CA ASP A 147 5.72 6.12 1.44
C ASP A 147 4.53 5.91 2.41
N LEU A 148 3.89 4.73 2.31
CA LEU A 148 2.74 4.38 3.15
C LEU A 148 3.11 4.37 4.64
N GLN A 149 2.38 5.17 5.38
CA GLN A 149 2.37 5.21 6.84
C GLN A 149 1.11 4.55 7.36
N ILE A 150 1.28 3.73 8.39
CA ILE A 150 0.20 3.08 9.11
C ILE A 150 0.34 3.50 10.57
N ASN A 151 -0.70 4.16 11.10
CA ASN A 151 -0.68 4.71 12.46
C ASN A 151 0.55 5.60 12.73
N GLY A 152 0.98 6.37 11.73
CA GLY A 152 2.14 7.26 11.81
C GLY A 152 3.50 6.58 11.70
N VAL A 153 3.55 5.26 11.48
CA VAL A 153 4.79 4.50 11.29
C VAL A 153 4.87 4.01 9.84
N GLU A 154 6.02 4.19 9.21
CA GLU A 154 6.30 3.65 7.87
C GLU A 154 6.12 2.12 7.87
N ALA A 155 5.19 1.62 7.05
CA ALA A 155 4.81 0.21 7.06
C ALA A 155 6.00 -0.72 6.76
N GLY A 156 6.79 -0.36 5.75
CA GLY A 156 8.04 -1.03 5.37
C GLY A 156 7.88 -2.46 4.84
N GLY A 157 8.34 -2.70 3.61
CA GLY A 157 8.37 -4.04 3.01
C GLY A 157 7.02 -4.53 2.50
N ASP A 158 7.06 -5.52 1.62
CA ASP A 158 5.90 -5.95 0.84
C ASP A 158 4.89 -6.73 1.68
N ARG A 159 5.31 -7.36 2.78
CA ARG A 159 4.45 -8.15 3.67
C ARG A 159 4.61 -7.66 5.10
N VAL A 160 3.48 -7.30 5.70
CA VAL A 160 3.42 -6.79 7.06
C VAL A 160 2.47 -7.61 7.92
N THR A 161 2.59 -7.39 9.22
CA THR A 161 1.84 -8.09 10.25
C THR A 161 1.21 -7.10 11.23
N PHE A 162 -0.05 -7.38 11.61
CA PHE A 162 -0.88 -6.56 12.48
C PHE A 162 -1.32 -7.35 13.70
N PHE A 163 -1.52 -6.65 14.82
CA PHE A 163 -2.43 -7.11 15.85
C PHE A 163 -3.88 -6.84 15.43
N PRO A 164 -4.87 -7.53 16.02
CA PRO A 164 -6.25 -7.05 15.97
C PRO A 164 -6.32 -5.60 16.50
N GLY A 165 -6.91 -4.69 15.73
CA GLY A 165 -6.81 -3.25 15.99
C GLY A 165 -7.44 -2.38 14.91
N ALA A 166 -7.31 -1.06 15.06
CA ALA A 166 -7.66 -0.07 14.05
C ALA A 166 -6.42 0.62 13.50
N TYR A 167 -6.41 0.82 12.19
CA TYR A 167 -5.23 1.26 11.45
C TYR A 167 -5.57 2.39 10.49
N GLU A 168 -4.97 3.56 10.71
CA GLU A 168 -5.04 4.72 9.83
C GLU A 168 -3.96 4.62 8.75
N PHE A 169 -4.35 4.70 7.48
CA PHE A 169 -3.46 4.63 6.32
C PHE A 169 -3.26 6.04 5.75
N GLU A 170 -2.00 6.42 5.55
CA GLU A 170 -1.63 7.71 4.96
C GLU A 170 -0.50 7.52 3.93
N LEU A 171 -0.65 8.12 2.75
CA LEU A 171 0.39 8.11 1.72
C LEU A 171 1.28 9.35 1.87
N GLY A 172 2.60 9.15 1.78
CA GLY A 172 3.56 10.26 1.74
C GLY A 172 3.71 10.87 0.34
N ALA A 173 3.34 10.14 -0.71
CA ALA A 173 3.40 10.62 -2.08
C ALA A 173 2.21 11.55 -2.40
N GLU A 174 2.46 12.87 -2.51
CA GLU A 174 1.44 13.91 -2.69
C GLU A 174 0.57 13.75 -3.95
N ALA A 175 1.09 13.05 -4.97
CA ALA A 175 0.35 12.77 -6.20
C ALA A 175 -0.75 11.71 -6.00
N PHE A 176 -0.76 10.99 -4.88
CA PHE A 176 -1.61 9.83 -4.64
C PHE A 176 -2.51 10.01 -3.42
N GLU A 177 -3.66 9.36 -3.49
CA GLU A 177 -4.62 9.19 -2.40
C GLU A 177 -5.19 7.77 -2.43
N LEU A 178 -5.85 7.35 -1.35
CA LEU A 178 -6.59 6.08 -1.35
C LEU A 178 -7.86 6.25 -2.19
N ASP A 179 -8.27 5.21 -2.90
CA ASP A 179 -9.56 5.14 -3.61
C ASP A 179 -10.76 4.90 -2.67
N SER A 180 -10.60 5.29 -1.40
CA SER A 180 -11.54 5.13 -0.31
C SER A 180 -11.70 6.45 0.43
N ASP A 181 -12.94 6.81 0.78
CA ASP A 181 -13.22 7.94 1.67
C ASP A 181 -12.75 7.65 3.12
N ASP A 182 -12.73 6.36 3.48
CA ASP A 182 -12.25 5.90 4.78
C ASP A 182 -10.72 5.77 4.77
N LYS A 183 -10.11 6.30 5.83
CA LYS A 183 -8.67 6.16 6.10
C LYS A 183 -8.35 5.21 7.25
N VAL A 184 -9.35 4.87 8.04
CA VAL A 184 -9.21 4.03 9.24
C VAL A 184 -9.89 2.70 8.99
N PHE A 185 -9.13 1.62 9.12
CA PHE A 185 -9.57 0.26 8.88
C PHE A 185 -9.54 -0.54 10.19
N VAL A 186 -10.67 -1.13 10.56
CA VAL A 186 -10.79 -2.00 11.72
C VAL A 186 -10.49 -3.43 11.26
N ILE A 187 -9.50 -4.07 11.88
CA ILE A 187 -9.03 -5.40 11.54
C ILE A 187 -9.11 -6.27 12.79
N ALA A 188 -10.08 -7.18 12.84
CA ALA A 188 -10.26 -8.12 13.96
C ALA A 188 -9.77 -9.53 13.60
N ASP A 189 -9.96 -9.94 12.34
CA ASP A 189 -9.55 -11.25 11.83
C ASP A 189 -9.07 -11.24 10.36
N GLN A 190 -8.81 -12.43 9.81
CA GLN A 190 -8.24 -12.60 8.47
C GLN A 190 -9.22 -12.22 7.33
N ASN A 191 -10.53 -12.21 7.58
CA ASN A 191 -11.52 -11.75 6.61
C ASN A 191 -11.41 -10.24 6.42
N ASP A 192 -11.19 -9.48 7.50
CA ASP A 192 -11.04 -8.02 7.43
C ASP A 192 -9.80 -7.62 6.62
N ILE A 193 -8.73 -8.41 6.70
CA ILE A 193 -7.54 -8.25 5.84
C ILE A 193 -7.88 -8.38 4.35
N THR A 194 -8.82 -9.25 3.99
CA THR A 194 -9.18 -9.46 2.58
C THR A 194 -9.80 -8.21 1.98
N SER A 195 -10.54 -7.43 2.78
CA SER A 195 -11.10 -6.15 2.36
C SER A 195 -10.04 -5.07 2.11
N LEU A 196 -8.85 -5.18 2.71
CA LEU A 196 -7.75 -4.24 2.42
C LEU A 196 -7.21 -4.40 1.00
N TYR A 197 -7.42 -5.55 0.33
CA TYR A 197 -7.00 -5.71 -1.07
C TYR A 197 -7.81 -4.84 -2.03
N ASP A 198 -9.01 -4.42 -1.63
CA ASP A 198 -9.85 -3.53 -2.44
C ASP A 198 -9.43 -2.06 -2.30
N VAL A 199 -8.60 -1.72 -1.29
CA VAL A 199 -8.07 -0.37 -1.10
C VAL A 199 -6.83 -0.20 -1.98
N GLN A 200 -6.89 0.72 -2.93
CA GLN A 200 -5.84 0.97 -3.92
C GLN A 200 -5.42 2.44 -3.90
N PRO A 201 -4.16 2.76 -4.22
CA PRO A 201 -3.78 4.12 -4.48
C PRO A 201 -4.29 4.56 -5.86
N THR A 202 -4.82 5.77 -5.91
CA THR A 202 -5.19 6.48 -7.14
C THR A 202 -4.50 7.83 -7.18
N LEU A 203 -4.40 8.43 -8.37
CA LEU A 203 -3.97 9.81 -8.48
C LEU A 203 -5.01 10.75 -7.85
N THR A 204 -4.52 11.80 -7.19
CA THR A 204 -5.36 12.95 -6.81
C THR A 204 -5.94 13.66 -8.04
N GLU A 205 -6.92 14.54 -7.85
CA GLU A 205 -7.49 15.33 -8.95
C GLU A 205 -6.42 16.21 -9.65
N GLU A 206 -5.52 16.82 -8.88
CA GLU A 206 -4.42 17.63 -9.40
C GLU A 206 -3.41 16.80 -10.20
N ALA A 207 -3.01 15.64 -9.68
CA ALA A 207 -2.10 14.74 -10.37
C ALA A 207 -2.75 14.12 -11.62
N THR A 208 -4.06 13.83 -11.58
CA THR A 208 -4.83 13.37 -12.73
C THR A 208 -4.84 14.41 -13.85
N GLN A 209 -4.99 15.69 -13.51
CA GLN A 209 -4.91 16.77 -14.48
C GLN A 209 -3.49 16.88 -15.07
N THR A 210 -2.46 16.77 -14.23
CA THR A 210 -1.05 16.74 -14.66
C THR A 210 -0.79 15.60 -15.64
N PHE A 211 -1.27 14.39 -15.35
CA PHE A 211 -1.18 13.24 -16.25
C PHE A 211 -1.78 13.55 -17.63
N ARG A 212 -3.01 14.09 -17.66
CA ARG A 212 -3.71 14.43 -18.91
C ARG A 212 -2.97 15.49 -19.73
N GLU A 213 -2.40 16.48 -19.07
CA GLU A 213 -1.63 17.55 -19.71
C GLU A 213 -0.33 17.03 -20.31
N LEU A 214 0.42 16.20 -19.57
CA LEU A 214 1.64 15.56 -20.06
C LEU A 214 1.36 14.68 -21.28
N VAL A 215 0.34 13.81 -21.20
CA VAL A 215 -0.06 12.94 -22.31
C VAL A 215 -0.49 13.75 -23.53
N ARG A 216 -1.29 14.81 -23.34
CA ARG A 216 -1.68 15.71 -24.43
C ARG A 216 -0.47 16.35 -25.09
N ALA A 217 0.42 16.96 -24.31
CA ALA A 217 1.59 17.65 -24.84
C ALA A 217 2.48 16.70 -25.65
N SER A 218 2.77 15.51 -25.11
CA SER A 218 3.57 14.51 -25.81
C SER A 218 2.89 13.99 -27.09
N LEU A 219 1.57 13.78 -27.05
CA LEU A 219 0.82 13.36 -28.24
C LEU A 219 0.82 14.45 -29.32
N GLU A 220 0.64 15.72 -28.96
CA GLU A 220 0.67 16.83 -29.91
C GLU A 220 2.01 16.94 -30.66
N GLU A 221 3.13 16.65 -30.00
CA GLU A 221 4.44 16.55 -30.65
C GLU A 221 4.48 15.42 -31.69
N CYS A 222 3.93 14.25 -31.37
CA CYS A 222 3.81 13.16 -32.34
C CYS A 222 2.91 13.52 -33.54
N LEU A 223 1.78 14.17 -33.29
CA LEU A 223 0.82 14.52 -34.34
C LEU A 223 1.41 15.56 -35.31
N ALA A 224 2.28 16.44 -34.82
CA ALA A 224 3.01 17.41 -35.63
C ALA A 224 4.11 16.76 -36.49
N SER A 225 4.58 15.56 -36.14
CA SER A 225 5.60 14.84 -36.91
C SER A 225 5.03 14.29 -38.22
N THR A 226 5.75 14.54 -39.32
CA THR A 226 5.43 13.96 -40.63
C THR A 226 6.14 12.63 -40.90
N ALA A 227 7.01 12.19 -39.99
CA ALA A 227 7.71 10.92 -40.10
C ALA A 227 6.74 9.74 -40.12
N LEU A 228 7.14 8.65 -40.79
CA LEU A 228 6.33 7.43 -40.86
C LEU A 228 6.29 6.65 -39.55
N THR A 229 7.17 6.97 -38.60
CA THR A 229 7.21 6.39 -37.25
C THR A 229 7.29 7.49 -36.21
N THR A 230 6.71 7.28 -35.03
CA THR A 230 6.80 8.27 -33.93
C THR A 230 7.08 7.62 -32.58
N PRO A 231 7.60 8.37 -31.59
CA PRO A 231 7.82 7.84 -30.25
C PRO A 231 6.54 7.30 -29.58
N CYS A 232 5.36 7.83 -29.93
CA CYS A 232 4.08 7.35 -29.40
C CYS A 232 3.43 6.24 -30.25
N GLY A 233 4.19 5.63 -31.15
CA GLY A 233 3.69 4.69 -32.15
C GLY A 233 3.15 5.43 -33.36
N LEU A 234 1.89 5.16 -33.74
CA LEU A 234 1.30 5.70 -34.98
C LEU A 234 2.15 5.36 -36.21
N ASP A 235 2.78 4.19 -36.17
CA ASP A 235 3.73 3.72 -37.17
C ASP A 235 3.00 3.24 -38.44
N VAL A 236 3.39 3.85 -39.56
CA VAL A 236 2.80 3.65 -40.89
C VAL A 236 3.88 3.44 -41.95
N SER A 237 5.03 2.88 -41.54
CA SER A 237 6.19 2.63 -42.42
C SER A 237 6.10 1.34 -43.21
N SER A 238 5.26 0.40 -42.79
CA SER A 238 5.08 -0.91 -43.42
C SER A 238 4.32 -0.82 -44.75
N GLU A 239 4.60 -1.75 -45.67
CA GLU A 239 3.84 -1.93 -46.90
C GLU A 239 2.34 -2.14 -46.58
N LEU A 240 1.47 -1.42 -47.29
CA LEU A 240 0.03 -1.52 -47.11
C LEU A 240 -0.50 -2.83 -47.70
N SER A 241 -1.68 -3.27 -47.23
CA SER A 241 -2.31 -4.52 -47.68
C SER A 241 -2.64 -4.59 -49.17
N ASP A 242 -2.68 -3.45 -49.86
CA ASP A 242 -2.92 -3.34 -51.28
C ASP A 242 -1.64 -3.23 -52.13
N GLY A 243 -0.48 -3.45 -51.50
CA GLY A 243 0.87 -3.42 -52.10
C GLY A 243 1.49 -2.02 -52.18
N SER A 244 0.80 -0.98 -51.68
CA SER A 244 1.34 0.38 -51.72
C SER A 244 2.45 0.59 -50.68
N ILE A 245 3.50 1.30 -51.05
CA ILE A 245 4.66 1.58 -50.18
C ILE A 245 4.57 3.02 -49.64
N PRO A 246 4.45 3.22 -48.31
CA PRO A 246 4.41 4.55 -47.71
C PRO A 246 5.62 5.41 -48.04
N VAL A 247 5.38 6.71 -48.19
CA VAL A 247 6.43 7.66 -48.57
C VAL A 247 6.91 8.41 -47.34
N ALA A 248 8.23 8.43 -47.15
CA ALA A 248 8.87 9.16 -46.06
C ALA A 248 8.39 10.61 -45.95
N ASP A 249 8.21 11.07 -44.70
CA ASP A 249 7.88 12.45 -44.33
C ASP A 249 6.52 12.97 -44.88
N THR A 250 5.58 12.08 -45.20
CA THR A 250 4.25 12.44 -45.73
C THR A 250 3.09 12.18 -44.77
N ALA A 251 3.36 11.62 -43.59
CA ALA A 251 2.30 11.33 -42.63
C ALA A 251 1.67 12.61 -42.11
N LYS A 252 0.34 12.62 -42.05
CA LYS A 252 -0.46 13.69 -41.46
C LYS A 252 -1.44 13.06 -40.49
N ARG A 253 -1.29 13.42 -39.22
CA ARG A 253 -2.08 12.86 -38.12
C ARG A 253 -2.94 13.95 -37.53
N THR A 254 -4.21 13.65 -37.31
CA THR A 254 -5.18 14.60 -36.77
C THR A 254 -5.89 13.98 -35.59
N LEU A 255 -5.85 14.66 -34.44
CA LEU A 255 -6.69 14.32 -33.30
C LEU A 255 -8.15 14.56 -33.68
N THR A 256 -8.95 13.50 -33.69
CA THR A 256 -10.38 13.62 -33.99
C THR A 256 -11.12 14.28 -32.83
N PRO A 257 -12.32 14.86 -33.04
CA PRO A 257 -13.12 15.37 -31.92
C PRO A 257 -13.43 14.31 -30.84
N GLU A 258 -13.61 13.05 -31.24
CA GLU A 258 -13.78 11.92 -30.32
C GLU A 258 -12.50 11.64 -29.54
N GLY A 259 -11.35 11.63 -30.22
CA GLY A 259 -10.05 11.46 -29.57
C GLY A 259 -9.73 12.60 -28.59
N ASP A 260 -10.04 13.85 -28.94
CA ASP A 260 -9.86 14.99 -28.04
C ASP A 260 -10.77 14.90 -26.81
N ALA A 261 -12.02 14.45 -26.99
CA ALA A 261 -12.91 14.19 -25.87
C ALA A 261 -12.37 13.07 -24.96
N ALA A 262 -11.89 11.97 -25.52
CA ALA A 262 -11.28 10.86 -24.78
C ALA A 262 -10.03 11.31 -24.00
N LEU A 263 -9.17 12.13 -24.63
CA LEU A 263 -7.98 12.68 -23.98
C LEU A 263 -8.32 13.63 -22.82
N LYS A 264 -9.42 14.41 -22.92
CA LYS A 264 -9.91 15.26 -21.82
C LYS A 264 -10.43 14.46 -20.63
N SER A 265 -11.01 13.29 -20.89
CA SER A 265 -11.58 12.41 -19.86
C SER A 265 -10.70 11.20 -19.55
N LEU A 266 -9.43 11.22 -19.97
CA LEU A 266 -8.49 10.11 -19.84
C LEU A 266 -8.44 9.65 -18.39
N LYS A 267 -8.61 8.35 -18.18
CA LYS A 267 -8.64 7.74 -16.84
C LYS A 267 -7.26 7.15 -16.54
N PRO A 268 -6.48 7.77 -15.66
CA PRO A 268 -5.24 7.18 -15.16
C PRO A 268 -5.55 5.91 -14.37
N ARG A 269 -4.60 4.98 -14.37
CA ARG A 269 -4.59 3.77 -13.55
C ARG A 269 -3.17 3.53 -13.07
N THR A 270 -3.03 3.19 -11.81
CA THR A 270 -1.78 2.71 -11.21
C THR A 270 -1.48 1.29 -11.68
N ASP A 271 -0.20 0.97 -11.84
CA ASP A 271 0.25 -0.41 -12.03
C ASP A 271 0.36 -1.11 -10.67
N TYR A 272 -0.03 -2.39 -10.60
CA TYR A 272 -0.04 -3.12 -9.32
C TYR A 272 1.37 -3.43 -8.80
N ASP A 273 2.31 -3.71 -9.71
CA ASP A 273 3.69 -4.06 -9.36
C ASP A 273 4.56 -2.80 -9.22
N ASN A 274 4.14 -1.68 -9.81
CA ASN A 274 4.80 -0.38 -9.69
C ASN A 274 3.78 0.78 -9.63
N PRO A 275 3.19 1.06 -8.46
CA PRO A 275 2.06 1.99 -8.36
C PRO A 275 2.42 3.44 -8.67
N THR A 276 3.70 3.82 -8.62
CA THR A 276 4.15 5.16 -9.04
C THR A 276 4.07 5.34 -10.56
N LEU A 277 4.06 4.24 -11.32
CA LEU A 277 3.97 4.22 -12.77
C LEU A 277 2.50 4.16 -13.22
N VAL A 278 2.00 5.30 -13.70
CA VAL A 278 0.60 5.48 -14.08
C VAL A 278 0.41 5.36 -15.59
N THR A 279 -0.64 4.66 -16.00
CA THR A 279 -1.00 4.47 -17.42
C THR A 279 -2.48 4.74 -17.71
N SER A 280 -2.88 4.66 -18.97
CA SER A 280 -4.29 4.61 -19.38
C SER A 280 -4.49 3.64 -20.54
N SER A 281 -5.68 3.03 -20.57
CA SER A 281 -6.09 2.12 -21.66
C SER A 281 -7.22 2.70 -22.50
N ASP A 282 -7.59 3.97 -22.30
CA ASP A 282 -8.65 4.59 -23.10
C ASP A 282 -8.18 4.75 -24.55
N TYR A 283 -9.11 4.52 -25.48
CA TYR A 283 -8.81 4.61 -26.90
C TYR A 283 -8.88 6.07 -27.38
N ILE A 284 -7.74 6.61 -27.81
CA ILE A 284 -7.66 7.97 -28.37
C ILE A 284 -7.67 7.87 -29.90
N ARG A 285 -8.79 8.29 -30.50
CA ARG A 285 -8.97 8.19 -31.94
C ARG A 285 -8.17 9.26 -32.71
N ILE A 286 -7.17 8.80 -33.46
CA ILE A 286 -6.39 9.60 -34.41
C ILE A 286 -6.77 9.22 -35.85
N SER A 287 -6.91 10.21 -36.72
CA SER A 287 -7.00 10.02 -38.18
C SER A 287 -5.62 10.23 -38.79
N THR A 288 -5.17 9.28 -39.61
CA THR A 288 -3.86 9.33 -40.26
C THR A 288 -4.02 9.26 -41.77
N SER A 289 -3.40 10.20 -42.49
CA SER A 289 -3.27 10.15 -43.95
C SER A 289 -1.82 10.15 -44.36
N ILE A 290 -1.49 9.46 -45.44
CA ILE A 290 -0.14 9.36 -45.99
C ILE A 290 -0.18 9.52 -47.51
N GLU A 291 1.00 9.73 -48.11
CA GLU A 291 1.22 9.39 -49.51
C GLU A 291 1.88 8.01 -49.60
N ALA A 292 1.52 7.24 -50.62
CA ALA A 292 2.12 5.95 -50.92
C ALA A 292 2.43 5.85 -52.42
N ASP A 293 3.45 5.05 -52.75
CA ASP A 293 3.74 4.63 -54.12
C ASP A 293 3.01 3.31 -54.41
N LYS A 294 2.22 3.30 -55.48
CA LYS A 294 1.55 2.11 -56.00
C LYS A 294 1.87 1.97 -57.47
N ASP A 295 2.63 0.95 -57.82
CA ASP A 295 3.08 0.69 -59.19
C ASP A 295 3.73 1.91 -59.88
N GLY A 296 4.50 2.71 -59.11
CA GLY A 296 5.17 3.92 -59.61
C GLY A 296 4.27 5.15 -59.72
N GLN A 297 3.03 5.10 -59.20
CA GLN A 297 2.12 6.24 -59.09
C GLN A 297 1.96 6.67 -57.63
N ARG A 298 1.99 7.99 -57.39
CA ARG A 298 1.67 8.54 -56.08
C ARG A 298 0.17 8.59 -55.86
N VAL A 299 -0.24 7.96 -54.77
CA VAL A 299 -1.60 8.00 -54.24
C VAL A 299 -1.58 8.59 -52.83
N SER A 300 -2.65 9.27 -52.44
CA SER A 300 -2.82 9.80 -51.09
C SER A 300 -4.19 9.39 -50.57
N GLY A 301 -4.28 9.08 -49.29
CA GLY A 301 -5.52 8.63 -48.67
C GLY A 301 -5.40 8.59 -47.15
N GLU A 302 -6.56 8.52 -46.52
CA GLU A 302 -6.67 8.20 -45.10
C GLU A 302 -6.51 6.69 -44.90
N LEU A 303 -5.75 6.31 -43.88
CA LEU A 303 -5.57 4.93 -43.49
C LEU A 303 -6.77 4.48 -42.66
N MET A 304 -7.40 3.40 -43.10
CA MET A 304 -8.51 2.77 -42.38
C MET A 304 -8.05 1.87 -41.23
N PHE A 305 -6.81 1.38 -41.31
CA PHE A 305 -6.19 0.45 -40.37
C PHE A 305 -4.69 0.73 -40.30
N GLY A 306 -4.06 0.43 -39.15
CA GLY A 306 -2.64 0.67 -38.90
C GLY A 306 -2.35 2.02 -38.25
N GLY A 307 -1.13 2.18 -37.75
CA GLY A 307 -0.74 3.35 -36.98
C GLY A 307 -1.40 3.41 -35.61
N ASP A 308 -1.34 2.32 -34.84
CA ASP A 308 -1.89 2.27 -33.49
C ASP A 308 -1.09 3.17 -32.54
N LEU A 309 -1.81 3.87 -31.66
CA LEU A 309 -1.20 4.64 -30.58
C LEU A 309 -0.75 3.67 -29.50
N LEU A 310 0.50 3.82 -29.05
CA LEU A 310 1.00 3.11 -27.88
C LEU A 310 0.30 3.59 -26.60
N LYS A 311 0.49 2.91 -25.48
CA LYS A 311 -0.07 3.35 -24.19
C LYS A 311 0.86 4.39 -23.56
N PRO A 312 0.32 5.48 -23.01
CA PRO A 312 1.12 6.41 -22.24
C PRO A 312 1.43 5.85 -20.85
N TYR A 313 2.64 6.11 -20.37
CA TYR A 313 3.11 5.83 -19.03
C TYR A 313 3.77 7.08 -18.47
N VAL A 314 3.49 7.41 -17.21
CA VAL A 314 4.06 8.54 -16.48
C VAL A 314 4.44 8.07 -15.08
N ASP A 315 5.71 8.24 -14.71
CA ASP A 315 6.19 7.90 -13.37
C ASP A 315 6.09 9.13 -12.46
N PHE A 316 5.21 9.06 -11.46
CA PHE A 316 4.98 10.13 -10.49
C PHE A 316 5.94 10.10 -9.30
N SER A 317 6.90 9.17 -9.26
CA SER A 317 8.01 9.22 -8.30
C SER A 317 9.09 10.25 -8.69
N GLU A 318 9.10 10.70 -9.95
CA GLU A 318 10.05 11.65 -10.48
C GLU A 318 9.65 13.10 -10.17
N ASP A 319 10.61 13.96 -9.82
CA ASP A 319 10.38 15.41 -9.61
C ASP A 319 9.76 16.10 -10.84
N LYS A 320 10.02 15.55 -12.03
CA LYS A 320 9.55 16.05 -13.32
C LYS A 320 9.05 14.89 -14.17
N PRO A 321 7.80 14.45 -13.95
CA PRO A 321 7.24 13.34 -14.70
C PRO A 321 7.23 13.63 -16.20
N THR A 322 7.57 12.63 -17.00
CA THR A 322 7.51 12.69 -18.47
C THR A 322 6.76 11.48 -19.01
N VAL A 323 6.20 11.63 -20.22
CA VAL A 323 5.48 10.53 -20.87
C VAL A 323 6.45 9.62 -21.59
N THR A 324 6.35 8.32 -21.29
CA THR A 324 6.91 7.25 -22.13
C THR A 324 5.75 6.51 -22.79
N TRP A 325 5.94 6.08 -24.04
CA TRP A 325 4.92 5.36 -24.80
C TRP A 325 5.37 3.92 -25.05
N GLN A 326 4.52 2.94 -24.72
CA GLN A 326 4.84 1.50 -24.82
C GLN A 326 3.68 0.64 -25.33
#